data_AF-A0A6J7LGT1-F1
#
_entry.id   AF-A0A6J7LGT1-F1
#
_cell.length_a   1.000
_cell.length_b   1.000
_cell.length_c   1.000
_cell.angle_alpha   90.00
_cell.angle_beta   90.00
_cell.angle_gamma   90.00
#
_symmetry.space_group_name_H-M   'P 1'
#
loop_
_entity.id
_entity.type
_entity.pdbx_description
1 polymer ?
#
loop_
_entity_poly.entity_id
_entity_poly.type
_entity_poly.pdbx_seq_one_letter_code
_entity_poly.pdbx_strand_id
1 'polypeptide(L)'
;MTKTVSVHSFRGGTGKSNTVANLGALLVAQGARVAIVDTDIQSPGIHVLFGLANTTGPSLNDFLWGRKEIGEVTLDVTHRVAAHREVVDGGALFLVRASVSASDIARVLHEGYDVGVLKEGFRALTRELSLDFLLIDTHPGLNEETLLSIMISDVLLLILRPDQQDFEGTAVTVGVARRLKIPELLLVLNKVPSGVDLDDLVAQMHETYDAETVAILPLSEEVVRNASGDLFALASPEHEWSAQLRIVADRVASTLQQ
;
A
#
# COMPACT_ATOMS: atom_id res chain seq x y z
N MET A 1 14.66 -11.89 6.72
CA MET A 1 14.93 -10.52 6.23
C MET A 1 13.58 -9.95 5.85
N THR A 2 13.28 -8.71 6.25
CA THR A 2 11.99 -8.06 5.96
C THR A 2 11.85 -7.80 4.48
N LYS A 3 10.66 -8.03 3.93
CA LYS A 3 10.32 -7.73 2.53
C LYS A 3 9.62 -6.39 2.44
N THR A 4 10.14 -5.49 1.61
CA THR A 4 9.54 -4.18 1.35
C THR A 4 8.62 -4.26 0.14
N VAL A 5 7.36 -3.88 0.33
CA VAL A 5 6.33 -3.92 -0.71
C VAL A 5 5.80 -2.50 -0.92
N SER A 6 6.14 -1.88 -2.05
CA SER A 6 5.50 -0.61 -2.41
C SER A 6 4.25 -0.86 -3.23
N VAL A 7 3.16 -0.21 -2.83
CA VAL A 7 1.92 -0.20 -3.61
C VAL A 7 1.81 1.16 -4.28
N HIS A 8 1.78 1.15 -5.61
CA HIS A 8 1.84 2.37 -6.41
C HIS A 8 0.82 2.38 -7.55
N SER A 9 0.54 3.56 -8.09
CA SER A 9 -0.34 3.77 -9.23
C SER A 9 -0.03 5.13 -9.83
N PHE A 10 0.01 5.23 -11.15
CA PHE A 10 0.30 6.52 -11.78
C PHE A 10 -0.78 7.58 -11.54
N ARG A 11 -2.04 7.16 -11.36
CA ARG A 11 -3.19 8.06 -11.14
C ARG A 11 -3.74 7.97 -9.72
N GLY A 12 -4.38 9.04 -9.26
CA GLY A 12 -5.15 9.06 -8.02
C GLY A 12 -6.48 8.30 -8.14
N GLY A 13 -7.04 7.86 -7.02
CA GLY A 13 -8.37 7.23 -7.00
C GLY A 13 -8.44 5.80 -7.55
N THR A 14 -7.29 5.16 -7.80
CA THR A 14 -7.17 3.77 -8.28
C THR A 14 -7.44 2.72 -7.20
N GLY A 15 -7.36 3.09 -5.91
CA GLY A 15 -7.63 2.19 -4.77
C GLY A 15 -6.40 1.69 -4.02
N LYS A 16 -5.23 2.34 -4.18
CA LYS A 16 -3.98 2.02 -3.46
C LYS A 16 -4.16 1.84 -1.95
N SER A 17 -4.57 2.87 -1.22
CA SER A 17 -4.68 2.82 0.24
C SER A 17 -5.65 1.73 0.73
N ASN A 18 -6.73 1.50 -0.03
CA ASN A 18 -7.65 0.38 0.25
C ASN A 18 -6.94 -0.98 0.08
N THR A 19 -6.15 -1.12 -0.99
CA THR A 19 -5.36 -2.33 -1.25
C THR A 19 -4.31 -2.52 -0.17
N VAL A 20 -3.53 -1.50 0.17
CA VAL A 20 -2.46 -1.54 1.19
C VAL A 20 -3.02 -1.94 2.56
N ALA A 21 -4.08 -1.28 3.02
CA ALA A 21 -4.64 -1.53 4.34
C ALA A 21 -5.16 -2.96 4.47
N ASN A 22 -5.91 -3.42 3.45
CA ASN A 22 -6.47 -4.77 3.47
C ASN A 22 -5.41 -5.86 3.21
N LEU A 23 -4.41 -5.60 2.37
CA LEU A 23 -3.27 -6.50 2.16
C LEU A 23 -2.50 -6.71 3.47
N GLY A 24 -2.17 -5.62 4.17
CA GLY A 24 -1.50 -5.70 5.47
C GLY A 24 -2.33 -6.46 6.50
N ALA A 25 -3.63 -6.22 6.54
CA ALA A 25 -4.56 -6.93 7.43
C ALA A 25 -4.62 -8.44 7.13
N LEU A 26 -4.62 -8.84 5.85
CA LEU A 26 -4.60 -10.25 5.42
C LEU A 26 -3.28 -10.93 5.78
N LEU A 27 -2.14 -10.27 5.58
CA LEU A 27 -0.82 -10.80 5.97
C LEU A 27 -0.73 -10.98 7.50
N VAL A 28 -1.25 -10.04 8.28
CA VAL A 28 -1.30 -10.14 9.75
C VAL A 28 -2.22 -11.28 10.20
N ALA A 29 -3.35 -11.49 9.52
CA ALA A 29 -4.21 -12.63 9.77
C ALA A 29 -3.52 -13.99 9.47
N GLN A 30 -2.41 -14.00 8.72
CA GLN A 30 -1.56 -15.16 8.50
C GLN A 30 -0.39 -15.27 9.52
N GLY A 31 -0.34 -14.38 10.52
CA GLY A 31 0.68 -14.36 11.56
C GLY A 31 1.89 -13.46 11.27
N ALA A 32 1.88 -12.71 10.17
CA ALA A 32 3.00 -11.82 9.83
C ALA A 32 3.03 -10.55 10.68
N ARG A 33 4.23 -10.02 10.92
CA ARG A 33 4.46 -8.70 11.50
C ARG A 33 4.61 -7.68 10.37
N VAL A 34 3.66 -6.74 10.30
CA VAL A 34 3.54 -5.81 9.18
C VAL A 34 3.54 -4.38 9.69
N ALA A 35 4.33 -3.51 9.05
CA ALA A 35 4.14 -2.07 9.18
C ALA A 35 3.66 -1.48 7.86
N ILE A 36 2.72 -0.53 7.93
CA ILE A 36 2.26 0.29 6.82
C ILE A 36 2.78 1.71 7.03
N VAL A 37 3.42 2.29 6.03
CA VAL A 37 3.82 3.70 6.05
C VAL A 37 3.06 4.47 4.97
N ASP A 38 2.30 5.47 5.39
CA ASP A 38 1.62 6.42 4.52
C ASP A 38 2.60 7.47 4.02
N THR A 39 3.11 7.26 2.80
CA THR A 39 3.98 8.22 2.12
C THR A 39 3.22 9.15 1.18
N ASP A 40 1.89 9.05 1.10
CA ASP A 40 1.03 10.03 0.45
C ASP A 40 0.84 11.25 1.36
N ILE A 41 1.95 11.93 1.67
CA ILE A 41 1.99 13.03 2.63
C ILE A 41 1.19 14.25 2.13
N GLN A 42 1.02 14.38 0.81
CA GLN A 42 0.27 15.47 0.20
C GLN A 42 -1.25 15.22 0.21
N SER A 43 -1.68 13.96 0.27
CA SER A 43 -3.10 13.58 0.30
C SER A 43 -3.35 12.38 1.24
N PRO A 44 -3.05 12.55 2.55
CA PRO A 44 -3.10 11.44 3.51
C PRO A 44 -4.52 10.93 3.70
N GLY A 45 -4.69 9.61 3.79
CA GLY A 45 -6.02 9.02 3.86
C GLY A 45 -6.11 7.63 4.48
N ILE A 46 -5.00 6.87 4.54
CA ILE A 46 -5.06 5.46 4.93
C ILE A 46 -5.49 5.26 6.39
N HIS A 47 -5.21 6.24 7.26
CA HIS A 47 -5.61 6.24 8.67
C HIS A 47 -7.13 6.12 8.87
N VAL A 48 -7.95 6.56 7.91
CA VAL A 48 -9.42 6.43 7.97
C VAL A 48 -9.84 4.96 7.98
N LEU A 49 -9.17 4.10 7.19
CA LEU A 49 -9.47 2.65 7.12
C LEU A 49 -9.23 1.93 8.45
N PHE A 50 -8.43 2.53 9.34
CA PHE A 50 -8.15 2.01 10.68
C PHE A 50 -9.01 2.67 11.76
N GLY A 51 -10.03 3.45 11.39
CA GLY A 51 -10.90 4.15 12.34
C GLY A 51 -10.24 5.35 13.03
N LEU A 52 -9.16 5.89 12.47
CA LEU A 52 -8.34 6.93 13.10
C LEU A 52 -8.62 8.35 12.57
N ALA A 53 -9.72 8.56 11.83
CA ALA A 53 -10.05 9.86 11.21
C ALA A 53 -10.09 11.04 12.21
N ASN A 54 -10.49 10.80 13.45
CA ASN A 54 -10.54 11.80 14.52
C ASN A 54 -9.38 11.69 15.51
N THR A 55 -8.38 10.87 15.21
CA THR A 55 -7.24 10.64 16.10
C THR A 55 -6.16 11.70 15.84
N THR A 56 -5.82 12.44 16.89
CA THR A 56 -4.69 13.37 16.88
C THR A 56 -3.45 12.70 17.46
N GLY A 57 -2.27 13.27 17.18
CA GLY A 57 -1.01 12.76 17.70
C GLY A 57 0.12 12.89 16.68
N PRO A 58 1.31 12.39 17.03
CA PRO A 58 2.48 12.41 16.15
C PRO A 58 2.21 11.72 14.82
N SER A 59 2.93 12.17 13.80
CA SER A 59 2.79 11.70 12.41
C SER A 59 4.15 11.50 11.75
N LEU A 60 4.18 10.87 10.58
CA LEU A 60 5.39 10.74 9.76
C LEU A 60 6.11 12.08 9.58
N ASN A 61 5.35 13.17 9.40
CA ASN A 61 5.88 14.52 9.25
C ASN A 61 6.75 14.96 10.45
N ASP A 62 6.36 14.59 11.68
CA ASP A 62 7.14 14.92 12.87
C ASP A 62 8.49 14.21 12.89
N PHE A 63 8.53 12.96 12.41
CA PHE A 63 9.78 12.22 12.21
C PHE A 63 10.64 12.85 11.11
N LEU A 64 10.06 13.15 9.95
CA LEU A 64 10.77 13.72 8.81
C LEU A 64 11.39 15.10 9.10
N TRP A 65 10.83 15.83 10.07
CA TRP A 65 11.37 17.11 10.53
C TRP A 65 12.21 17.01 11.81
N GLY A 66 12.56 15.80 12.26
CA GLY A 66 13.42 15.56 13.42
C GLY A 66 12.81 15.98 14.76
N ARG A 67 11.48 16.08 14.85
CA ARG A 67 10.75 16.41 16.09
C ARG A 67 10.48 15.19 16.96
N LYS A 68 10.43 14.00 16.35
CA LYS A 68 10.05 12.73 16.95
C LYS A 68 10.87 11.59 16.36
N GLU A 69 11.09 10.55 17.16
CA GLU A 69 11.65 9.29 16.66
C GLU A 69 10.58 8.47 15.92
N ILE A 70 11.01 7.57 15.04
CA ILE A 70 10.07 6.79 14.20
C ILE A 70 9.12 5.92 15.04
N GLY A 71 9.61 5.37 16.15
CA GLY A 71 8.80 4.60 17.09
C GLY A 71 7.71 5.43 17.78
N GLU A 72 7.93 6.72 18.00
CA GLU A 72 6.94 7.63 18.62
C GLU A 72 5.78 7.99 17.69
N VAL A 73 5.98 7.86 16.38
CA VAL A 73 4.97 8.13 15.34
C VAL A 73 4.30 6.85 14.82
N THR A 74 4.67 5.70 15.40
CA THR A 74 4.14 4.39 15.03
C THR A 74 2.97 4.00 15.93
N LEU A 75 1.85 3.61 15.32
CA LEU A 75 0.65 3.18 16.01
C LEU A 75 0.46 1.67 15.86
N ASP A 76 0.20 0.97 16.96
CA ASP A 76 -0.28 -0.40 16.92
C ASP A 76 -1.78 -0.41 16.61
N VAL A 77 -2.13 -0.95 15.44
CA VAL A 77 -3.50 -1.09 14.96
C VAL A 77 -3.91 -2.56 14.83
N THR A 78 -3.21 -3.49 15.48
CA THR A 78 -3.49 -4.94 15.45
C THR A 78 -4.92 -5.25 15.89
N HIS A 79 -5.46 -4.47 16.84
CA HIS A 79 -6.84 -4.60 17.30
C HIS A 79 -7.89 -4.43 16.18
N ARG A 80 -7.56 -3.71 15.09
CA ARG A 80 -8.44 -3.55 13.92
C ARG A 80 -8.55 -4.85 13.11
N VAL A 81 -7.50 -5.66 13.09
CA VAL A 81 -7.52 -7.01 12.50
C VAL A 81 -8.26 -7.97 13.44
N ALA A 82 -7.92 -7.93 14.72
CA ALA A 82 -8.51 -8.79 15.76
C ALA A 82 -10.03 -8.62 15.93
N ALA A 83 -10.58 -7.45 15.55
CA ALA A 83 -12.01 -7.19 15.57
C ALA A 83 -12.82 -8.08 14.60
N HIS A 84 -12.19 -8.60 13.55
CA HIS A 84 -12.84 -9.41 12.51
C HIS A 84 -12.40 -10.86 12.52
N ARG A 85 -11.16 -11.14 12.92
CA ARG A 85 -10.58 -12.48 12.86
C ARG A 85 -9.55 -12.67 13.96
N GLU A 86 -9.43 -13.90 14.46
CA GLU A 86 -8.31 -14.28 15.32
C GLU A 86 -6.99 -14.05 14.57
N VAL A 87 -6.11 -13.26 15.19
CA VAL A 87 -4.75 -13.03 14.68
C VAL A 87 -3.92 -14.22 15.14
N VAL A 88 -3.35 -14.96 14.18
CA VAL A 88 -2.42 -16.06 14.48
C VAL A 88 -1.26 -15.52 15.32
N ASP A 89 -0.83 -16.30 16.31
CA ASP A 89 0.18 -15.90 17.28
C ASP A 89 1.43 -15.32 16.60
N GLY A 90 1.88 -14.16 17.07
CA GLY A 90 2.99 -13.39 16.50
C GLY A 90 2.60 -12.30 15.49
N GLY A 91 1.39 -12.34 14.91
CA GLY A 91 0.90 -11.34 13.96
C GLY A 91 0.69 -9.96 14.60
N ALA A 92 1.15 -8.91 13.93
CA ALA A 92 1.00 -7.54 14.42
C ALA A 92 0.91 -6.55 13.26
N LEU A 93 0.02 -5.56 13.36
CA LEU A 93 -0.13 -4.49 12.38
C LEU A 93 0.25 -3.14 12.98
N PHE A 94 1.26 -2.50 12.40
CA PHE A 94 1.69 -1.16 12.75
C PHE A 94 1.38 -0.17 11.64
N LEU A 95 1.04 1.07 12.00
CA LEU A 95 0.75 2.14 11.07
C LEU A 95 1.57 3.39 11.41
N VAL A 96 2.29 3.90 10.42
CA VAL A 96 2.88 5.24 10.45
C VAL A 96 2.09 6.10 9.47
N ARG A 97 1.29 7.02 10.01
CA ARG A 97 0.39 7.88 9.22
C ARG A 97 1.02 9.25 8.93
N ALA A 98 0.71 9.81 7.77
CA ALA A 98 1.02 11.20 7.47
C ALA A 98 0.06 12.18 8.18
N SER A 99 0.48 13.44 8.31
CA SER A 99 -0.30 14.50 8.97
C SER A 99 -1.44 14.99 8.08
N VAL A 100 -2.66 14.99 8.63
CA VAL A 100 -3.85 15.60 7.97
C VAL A 100 -3.95 17.12 8.17
N SER A 101 -2.98 17.73 8.88
CA SER A 101 -2.99 19.17 9.11
C SER A 101 -2.69 19.93 7.82
N ALA A 102 -3.54 20.89 7.46
CA ALA A 102 -3.33 21.76 6.31
C ALA A 102 -1.99 22.52 6.39
N SER A 103 -1.54 22.90 7.59
CA SER A 103 -0.24 23.56 7.78
C SER A 103 0.93 22.65 7.45
N ASP A 104 0.83 21.38 7.83
CA ASP A 104 1.90 20.41 7.60
C ASP A 104 1.96 20.01 6.13
N ILE A 105 0.80 19.84 5.49
CA ILE A 105 0.69 19.59 4.05
C ILE A 105 1.27 20.78 3.26
N ALA A 106 0.88 22.01 3.60
CA ALA A 106 1.43 23.21 2.97
C ALA A 106 2.95 23.32 3.15
N ARG A 107 3.45 22.98 4.35
CA ARG A 107 4.88 22.95 4.63
C ARG A 107 5.62 21.94 3.76
N VAL A 108 5.08 20.73 3.58
CA VAL A 108 5.67 19.74 2.67
C VAL A 108 5.70 20.25 1.23
N LEU A 109 4.65 20.92 0.76
CA LEU A 109 4.61 21.48 -0.59
C LEU A 109 5.59 22.64 -0.81
N HIS A 110 5.89 23.43 0.23
CA HIS A 110 6.75 24.61 0.12
C HIS A 110 8.21 24.36 0.50
N GLU A 111 8.44 23.57 1.55
CA GLU A 111 9.77 23.32 2.14
C GLU A 111 10.29 21.92 1.81
N GLY A 112 9.41 20.98 1.45
CA GLY A 112 9.79 19.58 1.25
C GLY A 112 10.24 18.89 2.55
N TYR A 113 10.94 17.77 2.38
CA TYR A 113 11.65 17.05 3.42
C TYR A 113 12.77 16.21 2.80
N ASP A 114 13.69 15.71 3.62
CA ASP A 114 14.79 14.87 3.14
C ASP A 114 14.33 13.41 2.97
N VAL A 115 14.29 12.93 1.72
CA VAL A 115 13.96 11.53 1.40
C VAL A 115 14.97 10.53 1.98
N GLY A 116 16.19 10.97 2.29
CA GLY A 116 17.19 10.19 3.02
C GLY A 116 16.72 9.84 4.43
N VAL A 117 16.09 10.78 5.14
CA VAL A 117 15.51 10.57 6.48
C VAL A 117 14.35 9.57 6.40
N LEU A 118 13.52 9.62 5.35
CA LEU A 118 12.45 8.63 5.14
C LEU A 118 13.03 7.21 5.02
N LYS A 119 14.11 7.05 4.25
CA LYS A 119 14.83 5.77 4.11
C LYS A 119 15.39 5.26 5.44
N GLU A 120 15.90 6.15 6.27
CA GLU A 120 16.38 5.82 7.63
C GLU A 120 15.22 5.35 8.52
N GLY A 121 14.06 6.02 8.44
CA GLY A 121 12.84 5.62 9.14
C GLY A 121 12.40 4.20 8.78
N PHE A 122 12.39 3.84 7.50
CA PHE A 122 12.08 2.47 7.06
C PHE A 122 13.01 1.41 7.67
N ARG A 123 14.32 1.71 7.71
CA ARG A 123 15.33 0.81 8.30
C ARG A 123 15.16 0.70 9.82
N ALA A 124 14.85 1.80 10.49
CA ALA A 124 14.62 1.82 11.92
C ALA A 124 13.37 1.00 12.29
N LEU A 125 12.22 1.27 11.65
CA LEU A 125 10.97 0.51 11.81
C LEU A 125 11.18 -0.99 11.65
N THR A 126 11.83 -1.37 10.55
CA THR A 126 12.09 -2.75 10.20
C THR A 126 12.83 -3.51 11.31
N ARG A 127 13.86 -2.88 11.89
CA ARG A 127 14.66 -3.48 12.97
C ARG A 127 13.93 -3.45 14.30
N GLU A 128 13.38 -2.30 14.70
CA GLU A 128 12.76 -2.09 16.01
C GLU A 128 11.54 -2.99 16.20
N LEU A 129 10.76 -3.18 15.14
CA LEU A 129 9.53 -3.96 15.18
C LEU A 129 9.72 -5.40 14.69
N SER A 130 10.93 -5.81 14.30
CA SER A 130 11.20 -7.15 13.75
C SER A 130 10.17 -7.56 12.70
N LEU A 131 10.02 -6.73 11.66
CA LEU A 131 8.96 -6.88 10.67
C LEU A 131 9.24 -8.05 9.71
N ASP A 132 8.19 -8.72 9.28
CA ASP A 132 8.22 -9.59 8.11
C ASP A 132 8.01 -8.76 6.83
N PHE A 133 7.07 -7.80 6.89
CA PHE A 133 6.74 -6.91 5.77
C PHE A 133 6.73 -5.43 6.15
N LEU A 134 7.26 -4.60 5.26
CA LEU A 134 7.07 -3.16 5.25
C LEU A 134 6.24 -2.79 4.00
N LEU A 135 5.01 -2.36 4.20
CA LEU A 135 4.13 -1.89 3.12
C LEU A 135 4.22 -0.36 3.00
N ILE A 136 4.40 0.13 1.78
CA ILE A 136 4.49 1.57 1.50
C ILE A 136 3.28 1.99 0.65
N ASP A 137 2.41 2.84 1.21
CA ASP A 137 1.33 3.50 0.46
C ASP A 137 1.88 4.79 -0.13
N THR A 138 1.97 4.84 -1.46
CA THR A 138 2.66 5.93 -2.17
C THR A 138 1.70 6.99 -2.70
N HIS A 139 2.20 8.22 -2.89
CA HIS A 139 1.50 9.24 -3.67
C HIS A 139 1.37 8.79 -5.15
N PRO A 140 0.28 9.10 -5.87
CA PRO A 140 0.19 8.80 -7.29
C PRO A 140 1.22 9.56 -8.15
N GLY A 141 1.59 8.97 -9.28
CA GLY A 141 2.54 9.57 -10.21
C GLY A 141 3.99 9.43 -9.74
N LEU A 142 4.90 10.20 -10.33
CA LEU A 142 6.34 10.07 -10.06
C LEU A 142 6.90 11.35 -9.42
N ASN A 143 7.44 11.18 -8.22
CA ASN A 143 8.21 12.16 -7.46
C ASN A 143 9.39 11.46 -6.78
N GLU A 144 10.23 12.20 -6.04
CA GLU A 144 11.43 11.64 -5.41
C GLU A 144 11.10 10.55 -4.39
N GLU A 145 9.99 10.72 -3.67
CA GLU A 145 9.47 9.79 -2.66
C GLU A 145 9.04 8.46 -3.27
N THR A 146 8.29 8.52 -4.37
CA THR A 146 7.85 7.35 -5.12
C THR A 146 9.05 6.65 -5.76
N LEU A 147 10.02 7.39 -6.30
CA LEU A 147 11.25 6.81 -6.85
C LEU A 147 12.06 6.08 -5.78
N LEU A 148 12.19 6.67 -4.59
CA LEU A 148 12.81 6.01 -3.44
C LEU A 148 12.08 4.72 -3.08
N SER A 149 10.75 4.79 -2.97
CA SER A 149 9.90 3.65 -2.60
C SER A 149 10.05 2.51 -3.62
N ILE A 150 9.98 2.81 -4.91
CA ILE A 150 10.24 1.85 -5.99
C ILE A 150 11.64 1.25 -5.85
N MET A 151 12.67 2.07 -5.68
CA MET A 151 14.08 1.62 -5.62
C MET A 151 14.37 0.67 -4.47
N ILE A 152 13.71 0.82 -3.32
CA ILE A 152 13.94 -0.04 -2.13
C ILE A 152 13.01 -1.24 -2.06
N SER A 153 12.07 -1.37 -3.00
CA SER A 153 11.08 -2.45 -2.96
C SER A 153 11.67 -3.78 -3.37
N ASP A 154 11.34 -4.82 -2.62
CA ASP A 154 11.48 -6.20 -3.06
C ASP A 154 10.32 -6.57 -4.00
N VAL A 155 9.12 -6.05 -3.71
CA VAL A 155 7.92 -6.21 -4.53
C VAL A 155 7.32 -4.83 -4.84
N LEU A 156 7.14 -4.52 -6.13
CA LEU A 156 6.37 -3.37 -6.57
C LEU A 156 5.00 -3.84 -7.07
N LEU A 157 3.94 -3.47 -6.35
CA LEU A 157 2.56 -3.75 -6.70
C LEU A 157 1.92 -2.53 -7.37
N LEU A 158 1.68 -2.60 -8.68
CA LEU A 158 1.07 -1.51 -9.45
C LEU A 158 -0.45 -1.71 -9.57
N ILE A 159 -1.19 -0.75 -9.03
CA ILE A 159 -2.65 -0.67 -9.11
C ILE A 159 -3.03 0.19 -10.32
N LEU A 160 -3.84 -0.35 -11.21
CA LEU A 160 -4.37 0.37 -12.36
C LEU A 160 -5.83 -0.03 -12.63
N ARG A 161 -6.58 0.83 -13.31
CA ARG A 161 -7.95 0.55 -13.77
C ARG A 161 -7.94 0.21 -15.25
N PRO A 162 -8.97 -0.45 -15.80
CA PRO A 162 -9.13 -0.64 -17.23
C PRO A 162 -9.52 0.69 -17.90
N ASP A 163 -8.59 1.64 -17.89
CA ASP A 163 -8.70 2.99 -18.45
C ASP A 163 -7.41 3.34 -19.20
N GLN A 164 -7.57 3.95 -20.36
CA GLN A 164 -6.45 4.26 -21.25
C GLN A 164 -5.41 5.19 -20.59
N GLN A 165 -5.84 6.14 -19.75
CA GLN A 165 -4.92 7.05 -19.08
C GLN A 165 -4.15 6.36 -17.94
N ASP A 166 -4.79 5.41 -17.25
CA ASP A 166 -4.13 4.55 -16.27
C ASP A 166 -3.09 3.67 -16.97
N PHE A 167 -3.38 3.15 -18.17
CA PHE A 167 -2.45 2.32 -18.92
C PHE A 167 -1.20 3.09 -19.36
N GLU A 168 -1.38 4.24 -20.03
CA GLU A 168 -0.26 5.07 -20.47
C GLU A 168 0.61 5.53 -19.29
N GLY A 169 -0.02 5.92 -18.18
CA GLY A 169 0.68 6.28 -16.97
C GLY A 169 1.45 5.13 -16.34
N THR A 170 0.85 3.95 -16.29
CA THR A 170 1.49 2.75 -15.74
C THR A 170 2.71 2.34 -16.56
N ALA A 171 2.66 2.48 -17.89
CA ALA A 171 3.81 2.21 -18.77
C ALA A 171 5.05 3.03 -18.37
N VAL A 172 4.87 4.29 -17.97
CA VAL A 172 5.97 5.15 -17.47
C VAL A 172 6.58 4.54 -16.20
N THR A 173 5.74 4.12 -15.26
CA THR A 173 6.17 3.53 -13.98
C THR A 173 6.89 2.20 -14.20
N VAL A 174 6.37 1.33 -15.08
CA VAL A 174 7.01 0.07 -15.45
C VAL A 174 8.38 0.31 -16.07
N GLY A 175 8.50 1.32 -16.95
CA GLY A 175 9.78 1.71 -17.53
C GLY A 175 10.81 2.14 -16.48
N VAL A 176 10.39 2.88 -15.45
CA VAL A 176 11.24 3.24 -14.30
C VAL A 176 11.62 2.01 -13.47
N ALA A 177 10.66 1.16 -13.12
CA ALA A 177 10.88 -0.05 -12.34
C ALA A 177 11.92 -0.97 -13.00
N ARG A 178 11.80 -1.19 -14.32
CA ARG A 178 12.78 -2.01 -15.07
C ARG A 178 14.19 -1.42 -15.06
N ARG A 179 14.32 -0.09 -15.17
CA ARG A 179 15.63 0.59 -15.09
C ARG A 179 16.26 0.44 -13.70
N LEU A 180 15.43 0.48 -12.66
CA LEU A 180 15.83 0.26 -11.28
C LEU A 180 16.01 -1.23 -10.92
N LYS A 181 15.65 -2.15 -11.84
CA LYS A 181 15.78 -3.61 -11.70
C LYS A 181 15.08 -4.15 -10.46
N ILE A 182 13.83 -3.75 -10.25
CA ILE A 182 13.04 -4.21 -9.11
C ILE A 182 12.93 -5.75 -9.18
N PRO A 183 13.11 -6.48 -8.06
CA PRO A 183 13.12 -7.94 -8.09
C PRO A 183 11.80 -8.54 -8.57
N GLU A 184 10.68 -7.99 -8.11
CA GLU A 184 9.34 -8.48 -8.42
C GLU A 184 8.42 -7.30 -8.78
N LEU A 185 7.76 -7.40 -9.94
CA LEU A 185 6.79 -6.41 -10.44
C LEU A 185 5.45 -7.11 -10.70
N LEU A 186 4.43 -6.73 -9.93
CA LEU A 186 3.09 -7.31 -10.00
C LEU A 186 2.06 -6.24 -10.36
N LEU A 187 1.09 -6.60 -11.20
CA LEU A 187 -0.02 -5.75 -11.61
C LEU A 187 -1.31 -6.21 -10.94
N VAL A 188 -2.10 -5.23 -10.50
CA VAL A 188 -3.42 -5.45 -9.92
C VAL A 188 -4.41 -4.54 -10.61
N LEU A 189 -5.29 -5.13 -11.42
CA LEU A 189 -6.37 -4.44 -12.09
C LEU A 189 -7.51 -4.21 -11.11
N ASN A 190 -7.82 -2.97 -10.77
CA ASN A 190 -8.89 -2.64 -9.83
C ASN A 190 -10.04 -1.94 -10.53
N LYS A 191 -11.24 -2.05 -9.93
CA LYS A 191 -12.49 -1.48 -10.44
C LYS A 191 -12.83 -1.98 -11.84
N VAL A 192 -12.60 -3.26 -12.12
CA VAL A 192 -12.96 -3.85 -13.41
C VAL A 192 -14.48 -3.97 -13.55
N PRO A 193 -15.12 -3.30 -14.53
CA PRO A 193 -16.56 -3.40 -14.72
C PRO A 193 -17.00 -4.80 -15.13
N SER A 194 -18.25 -5.15 -14.81
CA SER A 194 -18.89 -6.36 -15.33
C SER A 194 -18.95 -6.35 -16.85
N GLY A 195 -18.73 -7.50 -17.49
CA GLY A 195 -18.82 -7.67 -18.94
C GLY A 195 -17.52 -7.36 -19.69
N VAL A 196 -16.45 -6.99 -18.99
CA VAL A 196 -15.09 -6.97 -19.56
C VAL A 196 -14.61 -8.41 -19.73
N ASP A 197 -14.03 -8.70 -20.90
CA ASP A 197 -13.34 -9.97 -21.15
C ASP A 197 -12.02 -9.98 -20.38
N LEU A 198 -11.92 -10.86 -19.38
CA LEU A 198 -10.77 -10.92 -18.50
C LEU A 198 -9.54 -11.52 -19.19
N ASP A 199 -9.73 -12.46 -20.13
CA ASP A 199 -8.64 -13.10 -20.83
C ASP A 199 -7.97 -12.10 -21.79
N ASP A 200 -8.78 -11.31 -22.51
CA ASP A 200 -8.29 -10.22 -23.35
C ASP A 200 -7.58 -9.14 -22.54
N LEU A 201 -8.15 -8.75 -21.39
CA LEU A 201 -7.56 -7.75 -20.52
C LEU A 201 -6.19 -8.20 -19.98
N VAL A 202 -6.07 -9.46 -19.52
CA VAL A 202 -4.78 -10.02 -19.06
C VAL A 202 -3.77 -10.11 -20.20
N ALA A 203 -4.19 -10.54 -21.40
CA ALA A 203 -3.33 -10.59 -22.57
C ALA A 203 -2.79 -9.19 -22.91
N GLN A 204 -3.63 -8.17 -22.86
CA GLN A 204 -3.24 -6.78 -23.08
C GLN A 204 -2.20 -6.31 -22.04
N MET A 205 -2.39 -6.64 -20.76
CA MET A 205 -1.42 -6.29 -19.70
C MET A 205 -0.07 -6.97 -19.91
N HIS A 206 -0.08 -8.25 -20.27
CA HIS A 206 1.12 -9.00 -20.58
C HIS A 206 1.86 -8.40 -21.77
N GLU A 207 1.17 -8.14 -22.88
CA GLU A 207 1.77 -7.53 -24.08
C GLU A 207 2.36 -6.14 -23.79
N THR A 208 1.66 -5.32 -23.01
CA THR A 208 2.06 -3.93 -22.76
C THR A 208 3.20 -3.83 -21.74
N TYR A 209 3.15 -4.63 -20.67
CA TYR A 209 4.01 -4.45 -19.49
C TYR A 209 4.96 -5.60 -19.20
N ASP A 210 4.86 -6.75 -19.86
CA ASP A 210 5.66 -7.95 -19.58
C ASP A 210 5.78 -8.21 -18.06
N ALA A 211 4.64 -8.14 -17.37
CA ALA A 211 4.54 -8.22 -15.92
C ALA A 211 3.32 -9.07 -15.53
N GLU A 212 3.44 -9.79 -14.42
CA GLU A 212 2.40 -10.68 -13.91
C GLU A 212 1.19 -9.85 -13.46
N THR A 213 0.00 -10.16 -14.01
CA THR A 213 -1.27 -9.66 -13.44
C THR A 213 -1.71 -10.60 -12.33
N VAL A 214 -1.38 -10.26 -11.09
CA VAL A 214 -1.60 -11.14 -9.92
C VAL A 214 -3.07 -11.21 -9.50
N ALA A 215 -3.84 -10.13 -9.71
CA ALA A 215 -5.25 -10.10 -9.34
C ALA A 215 -6.06 -9.11 -10.17
N ILE A 216 -7.36 -9.41 -10.30
CA ILE A 216 -8.36 -8.57 -10.97
C ILE A 216 -9.50 -8.32 -10.00
N LEU A 217 -9.56 -7.13 -9.42
CA LEU A 217 -10.54 -6.74 -8.43
C LEU A 217 -11.74 -6.10 -9.14
N PRO A 218 -12.96 -6.66 -8.98
CA PRO A 218 -14.14 -6.14 -9.65
C PRO A 218 -14.51 -4.75 -9.12
N LEU A 219 -15.18 -3.96 -9.95
CA LEU A 219 -15.91 -2.79 -9.50
C LEU A 219 -17.05 -3.25 -8.58
N SER A 220 -16.92 -2.99 -7.28
CA SER A 220 -17.89 -3.42 -6.27
C SER A 220 -18.55 -2.22 -5.59
N GLU A 221 -19.88 -2.19 -5.62
CA GLU A 221 -20.64 -1.20 -4.88
C GLU A 221 -20.56 -1.41 -3.37
N GLU A 222 -20.38 -2.64 -2.90
CA GLU A 222 -20.19 -3.01 -1.51
C GLU A 222 -18.92 -2.39 -0.95
N VAL A 223 -17.82 -2.44 -1.71
CA VAL A 223 -16.56 -1.76 -1.34
C VAL A 223 -16.76 -0.25 -1.30
N VAL A 224 -17.56 0.33 -2.21
CA VAL A 224 -17.91 1.75 -2.17
C VAL A 224 -18.76 2.09 -0.95
N ARG A 225 -19.77 1.26 -0.63
CA ARG A 225 -20.65 1.40 0.55
C ARG A 225 -19.91 1.25 1.86
N ASN A 226 -18.84 0.44 1.91
CA ASN A 226 -17.93 0.36 3.05
C ASN A 226 -17.32 1.73 3.37
N ALA A 227 -17.16 2.62 2.37
CA ALA A 227 -16.80 4.03 2.56
C ALA A 227 -15.53 4.24 3.40
N SER A 228 -14.56 3.33 3.30
CA SER A 228 -13.34 3.31 4.13
C SER A 228 -13.61 3.22 5.65
N GLY A 229 -14.80 2.78 6.05
CA GLY A 229 -15.19 2.62 7.45
C GLY A 229 -14.56 1.40 8.13
N ASP A 230 -14.16 0.39 7.34
CA ASP A 230 -13.51 -0.80 7.86
C ASP A 230 -12.60 -1.51 6.84
N LEU A 231 -11.84 -2.50 7.33
CA LEU A 231 -11.01 -3.40 6.54
C LEU A 231 -11.89 -4.42 5.79
N PHE A 232 -12.39 -4.02 4.62
CA PHE A 232 -13.36 -4.77 3.81
C PHE A 232 -13.01 -6.24 3.58
N ALA A 233 -11.73 -6.57 3.33
CA ALA A 233 -11.31 -7.95 3.08
C ALA A 233 -11.54 -8.87 4.27
N LEU A 234 -11.52 -8.32 5.49
CA LEU A 234 -11.81 -9.06 6.72
C LEU A 234 -13.29 -9.01 7.09
N ALA A 235 -13.95 -7.87 6.88
CA ALA A 235 -15.37 -7.71 7.17
C ALA A 235 -16.27 -8.52 6.21
N SER A 236 -15.84 -8.70 4.97
CA SER A 236 -16.55 -9.42 3.90
C SER A 236 -15.65 -10.48 3.25
N PRO A 237 -15.25 -11.54 3.97
CA PRO A 237 -14.23 -12.48 3.50
C PRO A 237 -14.68 -13.29 2.28
N GLU A 238 -15.96 -13.61 2.16
CA GLU A 238 -16.49 -14.39 1.03
C GLU A 238 -16.72 -13.55 -0.25
N HIS A 239 -16.53 -12.23 -0.17
CA HIS A 239 -16.73 -11.36 -1.32
C HIS A 239 -15.61 -11.54 -2.36
N GLU A 240 -15.94 -11.47 -3.65
CA GLU A 240 -14.99 -11.68 -4.77
C GLU A 240 -13.79 -10.74 -4.69
N TRP A 241 -14.03 -9.45 -4.41
CA TRP A 241 -12.96 -8.47 -4.17
C TRP A 241 -11.97 -8.92 -3.07
N SER A 242 -12.48 -9.48 -1.97
CA SER A 242 -11.67 -9.98 -0.86
C SER A 242 -10.92 -11.26 -1.25
N ALA A 243 -11.51 -12.13 -2.06
CA ALA A 243 -10.87 -13.31 -2.61
C ALA A 243 -9.69 -12.96 -3.51
N GLN A 244 -9.86 -11.96 -4.39
CA GLN A 244 -8.79 -11.46 -5.25
C GLN A 244 -7.64 -10.86 -4.43
N LEU A 245 -7.95 -10.11 -3.37
CA LEU A 245 -6.91 -9.57 -2.51
C LEU A 245 -6.19 -10.64 -1.66
N ARG A 246 -6.85 -11.76 -1.33
CA ARG A 246 -6.16 -12.92 -0.74
C ARG A 246 -5.13 -13.52 -1.68
N ILE A 247 -5.42 -13.60 -2.98
CA ILE A 247 -4.44 -14.06 -3.98
C ILE A 247 -3.20 -13.15 -3.96
N VAL A 248 -3.39 -11.83 -3.89
CA VAL A 248 -2.29 -10.88 -3.73
C VAL A 248 -1.51 -11.13 -2.44
N ALA A 249 -2.21 -11.32 -1.31
CA ALA A 249 -1.58 -11.60 -0.03
C ALA A 249 -0.75 -12.88 -0.06
N ASP A 250 -1.27 -13.97 -0.62
CA ASP A 250 -0.57 -15.25 -0.74
C ASP A 250 0.64 -15.15 -1.66
N ARG A 251 0.53 -14.41 -2.77
CA ARG A 251 1.65 -14.16 -3.68
C ARG A 251 2.74 -13.34 -3.01
N VAL A 252 2.39 -12.27 -2.28
CA VAL A 252 3.35 -11.47 -1.50
C VAL A 252 3.97 -12.31 -0.39
N ALA A 253 3.18 -13.12 0.33
CA ALA A 253 3.64 -14.00 1.39
C ALA A 253 4.70 -15.01 0.89
N SER A 254 4.52 -15.55 -0.31
CA SER A 254 5.46 -16.49 -0.93
C SER A 254 6.86 -15.90 -1.11
N THR A 255 7.01 -14.58 -1.19
CA THR A 255 8.31 -13.92 -1.36
C THR A 255 9.20 -14.00 -0.11
N LEU A 256 8.65 -14.28 1.07
CA LEU A 256 9.45 -14.54 2.28
C LEU A 256 10.26 -15.84 2.18
N GLN A 257 9.83 -16.77 1.33
CA GLN A 257 10.46 -18.08 1.15
C GLN A 257 11.60 -18.04 0.10
N GLN A 258 11.76 -16.92 -0.60
CA GLN A 258 12.78 -16.66 -1.62
C GLN A 258 13.92 -15.81 -1.06
#